data_AF-A0A913XUE4-F1
#
_entry.id   AF-A0A913XUE4-F1
#
_cell.length_a   1.000
_cell.length_b   1.000
_cell.length_c   1.000
_cell.angle_alpha   90.00
_cell.angle_beta   90.00
_cell.angle_gamma   90.00
#
_symmetry.space_group_name_H-M   'P 1'
#
loop_
_entity.id
_entity.type
_entity.pdbx_description
1 polymer ?
#
loop_
_entity_poly.entity_id
_entity_poly.type
_entity_poly.pdbx_seq_one_letter_code
_entity_poly.pdbx_strand_id
1 'polypeptide(L)'
;MALFGRIIARRSLLAVNGLVNRCISHDVTKSSSTNTDTKHKTNGEIAELKGKPWLIFASPVDTSLVCSVSADFEMHRGIARDFKKTFGKVDELKEQKKSVGEVAVLKRNDHNSFVYHLLVRERWWDQASKETYHSSITAMKEHCIDNGITELAVPRLGTGDDGMNWDVIKEILDQVFDGTGITIKAYTTR
;
A
#
# COMPACT_ATOMS: atom_id res chain seq x y z
N MET A 1 -19.54 5.67 -60.47
CA MET A 1 -19.17 5.25 -59.10
C MET A 1 -19.69 6.33 -58.16
N ALA A 2 -21.00 6.36 -57.87
CA ALA A 2 -21.64 5.72 -56.72
C ALA A 2 -21.12 6.27 -55.38
N LEU A 3 -21.90 6.72 -54.39
CA LEU A 3 -23.34 6.80 -54.13
C LEU A 3 -23.49 7.61 -52.79
N PHE A 4 -24.53 8.45 -52.64
CA PHE A 4 -25.22 8.84 -51.38
C PHE A 4 -24.46 9.63 -50.29
N GLY A 5 -25.02 10.59 -49.55
CA GLY A 5 -26.38 11.12 -49.47
C GLY A 5 -26.43 12.21 -48.37
N ARG A 6 -27.22 13.27 -48.58
CA ARG A 6 -27.64 14.23 -47.54
C ARG A 6 -28.87 13.65 -46.81
N ILE A 7 -29.01 13.84 -45.50
CA ILE A 7 -30.30 14.05 -44.82
C ILE A 7 -30.08 14.84 -43.51
N ILE A 8 -31.00 15.78 -43.32
CA ILE A 8 -31.21 16.73 -42.22
C ILE A 8 -32.14 16.08 -41.19
N ALA A 9 -31.96 16.31 -39.87
CA ALA A 9 -33.07 16.60 -38.96
C ALA A 9 -32.60 17.02 -37.54
N ARG A 10 -33.07 18.21 -37.14
CA ARG A 10 -33.13 18.73 -35.78
C ARG A 10 -34.35 18.15 -35.03
N ARG A 11 -34.28 18.09 -33.69
CA ARG A 11 -35.30 18.42 -32.66
C ARG A 11 -34.95 17.64 -31.38
N SER A 12 -34.64 18.22 -30.21
CA SER A 12 -35.35 19.18 -29.35
C SER A 12 -36.75 18.71 -28.91
N LEU A 13 -36.87 18.42 -27.61
CA LEU A 13 -38.03 18.50 -26.69
C LEU A 13 -37.49 17.98 -25.33
N LEU A 14 -37.17 18.78 -24.29
CA LEU A 14 -38.04 19.61 -23.43
C LEU A 14 -39.33 18.89 -23.05
N ALA A 15 -39.47 18.49 -21.79
CA ALA A 15 -40.43 19.04 -20.80
C ALA A 15 -41.25 17.82 -20.26
N VAL A 16 -41.79 17.69 -19.05
CA VAL A 16 -42.07 18.62 -17.95
C VAL A 16 -42.75 17.85 -16.79
N ASN A 17 -42.57 18.34 -15.54
CA ASN A 17 -43.44 18.27 -14.34
C ASN A 17 -43.79 16.90 -13.71
N GLY A 18 -44.02 16.75 -12.39
CA GLY A 18 -44.17 17.68 -11.27
C GLY A 18 -44.96 17.01 -10.12
N LEU A 19 -45.12 17.75 -9.01
CA LEU A 19 -45.96 17.52 -7.81
C LEU A 19 -45.43 16.50 -6.77
N VAL A 20 -44.89 16.93 -5.61
CA VAL A 20 -45.56 17.53 -4.43
C VAL A 20 -46.61 16.58 -3.81
N ASN A 21 -46.31 16.09 -2.61
CA ASN A 21 -47.32 15.87 -1.59
C ASN A 21 -46.78 16.22 -0.19
N ARG A 22 -47.49 17.15 0.45
CA ARG A 22 -47.51 17.44 1.89
C ARG A 22 -48.50 16.47 2.54
N CYS A 23 -48.19 15.95 3.73
CA CYS A 23 -49.17 15.64 4.76
C CYS A 23 -48.51 15.75 6.15
N ILE A 24 -49.30 16.22 7.11
CA ILE A 24 -48.98 16.69 8.47
C ILE A 24 -49.46 15.63 9.48
N SER A 25 -48.67 15.43 10.56
CA SER A 25 -48.92 14.93 11.94
C SER A 25 -49.87 13.71 12.20
N HIS A 26 -49.76 12.87 13.24
CA HIS A 26 -49.38 13.00 14.65
C HIS A 26 -49.07 11.59 15.25
N ASP A 27 -48.30 11.57 16.34
CA ASP A 27 -48.19 10.54 17.41
C ASP A 27 -47.74 9.09 17.13
N VAL A 28 -46.49 8.77 17.52
CA VAL A 28 -46.15 7.46 18.13
C VAL A 28 -45.18 7.66 19.31
N THR A 29 -45.61 7.09 20.42
CA THR A 29 -44.96 6.81 21.71
C THR A 29 -43.53 6.29 21.68
N LYS A 30 -42.73 6.82 22.63
CA LYS A 30 -41.54 6.25 23.30
C LYS A 30 -41.18 4.79 22.96
N SER A 31 -40.01 4.59 22.35
CA SER A 31 -39.15 3.44 22.63
C SER A 31 -37.69 3.80 22.37
N SER A 32 -36.87 3.53 23.37
CA SER A 32 -35.41 3.63 23.43
C SER A 32 -34.71 3.09 22.20
N SER A 33 -33.68 3.80 21.72
CA SER A 33 -32.42 3.32 21.13
C SER A 33 -31.83 4.39 20.20
N THR A 34 -30.78 5.09 20.63
CA THR A 34 -29.83 5.76 19.73
C THR A 34 -28.45 5.32 20.23
N ASN A 35 -27.91 4.22 19.70
CA ASN A 35 -26.99 4.22 18.55
C ASN A 35 -26.00 5.39 18.60
N THR A 36 -25.03 5.26 19.49
CA THR A 36 -23.72 5.87 19.25
C THR A 36 -22.99 4.96 18.26
N ASP A 37 -23.01 5.34 16.98
CA ASP A 37 -22.09 4.83 15.96
C ASP A 37 -20.66 5.20 16.39
N THR A 38 -20.05 4.36 17.20
CA THR A 38 -18.60 4.31 17.34
C THR A 38 -18.05 3.75 16.04
N LYS A 39 -17.69 4.63 15.10
CA LYS A 39 -16.69 4.29 14.09
C LYS A 39 -15.45 3.78 14.83
N HIS A 40 -15.27 2.46 14.84
CA HIS A 40 -14.01 1.86 15.26
C HIS A 40 -12.93 2.38 14.33
N LYS A 41 -12.12 3.31 14.84
CA LYS A 41 -10.84 3.66 14.25
C LYS A 41 -9.99 2.40 14.39
N THR A 42 -9.88 1.60 13.32
CA THR A 42 -9.00 0.44 13.30
C THR A 42 -7.58 0.98 13.30
N ASN A 43 -6.92 0.95 14.45
CA ASN A 43 -5.49 1.22 14.54
C ASN A 43 -4.77 0.23 13.61
N GLY A 44 -3.74 0.67 12.89
CA GLY A 44 -2.93 -0.24 12.08
C GLY A 44 -2.36 -1.34 12.98
N GLU A 45 -2.54 -2.60 12.62
CA GLU A 45 -2.09 -3.74 13.41
C GLU A 45 -0.85 -4.35 12.76
N ILE A 46 0.24 -4.47 13.53
CA ILE A 46 1.41 -5.26 13.15
C ILE A 46 1.29 -6.66 13.75
N ALA A 47 1.00 -7.65 12.91
CA ALA A 47 0.95 -9.05 13.28
C ALA A 47 2.30 -9.74 12.98
N GLU A 48 2.99 -10.23 14.01
CA GLU A 48 4.18 -11.06 13.85
C GLU A 48 3.79 -12.53 13.68
N LEU A 49 4.07 -13.09 12.49
CA LEU A 49 3.72 -14.44 12.11
C LEU A 49 4.97 -15.33 12.08
N LYS A 50 4.86 -16.54 12.65
CA LYS A 50 5.94 -17.53 12.59
C LYS A 50 6.05 -18.13 11.19
N GLY A 51 7.24 -18.12 10.64
CA GLY A 51 7.53 -18.69 9.33
C GLY A 51 8.89 -18.25 8.78
N LYS A 52 9.33 -18.92 7.72
CA LYS A 52 10.54 -18.47 7.01
C LYS A 52 10.26 -17.13 6.32
N PRO A 53 11.23 -16.19 6.22
CA PRO A 53 10.96 -14.85 5.70
C PRO A 53 10.46 -14.84 4.24
N TRP A 54 10.90 -15.81 3.43
CA TRP A 54 10.42 -16.01 2.06
C TRP A 54 8.96 -16.46 1.94
N LEU A 55 8.25 -16.70 3.05
CA LEU A 55 6.82 -16.99 3.02
C LEU A 55 5.99 -15.78 2.53
N ILE A 56 6.54 -14.57 2.60
CA ILE A 56 5.88 -13.37 2.04
C ILE A 56 5.61 -13.48 0.53
N PHE A 57 6.39 -14.26 -0.22
CA PHE A 57 6.15 -14.45 -1.65
C PHE A 57 4.87 -15.26 -1.91
N ALA A 58 4.41 -16.03 -0.93
CA ALA A 58 3.16 -16.78 -0.96
C ALA A 58 1.97 -16.00 -0.38
N SER A 59 2.17 -14.74 0.03
CA SER A 59 1.06 -13.89 0.48
C SER A 59 0.04 -13.68 -0.65
N PRO A 60 -1.25 -13.48 -0.29
CA PRO A 60 -2.33 -13.23 -1.24
C PRO A 60 -1.97 -12.22 -2.34
N VAL A 61 -2.59 -12.35 -3.51
CA VAL A 61 -2.26 -11.54 -4.69
C VAL A 61 -2.55 -10.05 -4.52
N ASP A 62 -3.45 -9.69 -3.61
CA ASP A 62 -3.85 -8.34 -3.22
C ASP A 62 -2.99 -7.77 -2.07
N THR A 63 -2.16 -8.58 -1.41
CA THR A 63 -1.18 -8.10 -0.43
C THR A 63 0.03 -7.47 -1.13
N SER A 64 0.49 -6.30 -0.69
CA SER A 64 1.75 -5.74 -1.22
C SER A 64 2.96 -6.27 -0.44
N LEU A 65 4.11 -6.40 -1.11
CA LEU A 65 5.33 -6.96 -0.52
C LEU A 65 6.38 -5.87 -0.30
N VAL A 66 7.20 -6.04 0.74
CA VAL A 66 8.22 -5.04 1.10
C VAL A 66 9.59 -5.69 1.28
N CYS A 67 10.65 -5.05 0.80
CA CYS A 67 12.03 -5.35 1.16
C CYS A 67 12.85 -4.07 1.30
N SER A 68 13.93 -4.13 2.09
CA SER A 68 14.96 -3.08 2.11
C SER A 68 16.08 -3.41 1.13
N VAL A 69 16.58 -2.38 0.45
CA VAL A 69 17.64 -2.48 -0.57
C VAL A 69 18.58 -1.28 -0.51
N SER A 70 19.73 -1.40 -1.19
CA SER A 70 20.60 -0.27 -1.53
C SER A 70 20.14 0.42 -2.81
N ALA A 71 20.42 1.72 -2.93
CA ALA A 71 20.06 2.54 -4.11
C ALA A 71 20.75 2.07 -5.41
N ASP A 72 21.85 1.32 -5.31
CA ASP A 72 22.50 0.67 -6.47
C ASP A 72 21.76 -0.60 -6.98
N PHE A 73 20.75 -1.09 -6.25
CA PHE A 73 19.93 -2.26 -6.60
C PHE A 73 20.73 -3.56 -6.88
N GLU A 74 21.88 -3.74 -6.23
CA GLU A 74 22.68 -4.95 -6.42
C GLU A 74 21.93 -6.21 -5.98
N MET A 75 21.29 -6.18 -4.81
CA MET A 75 20.38 -7.22 -4.30
C MET A 75 20.91 -8.66 -4.49
N HIS A 76 22.17 -8.93 -4.14
CA HIS A 76 22.82 -10.22 -4.41
C HIS A 76 22.78 -11.19 -3.22
N ARG A 77 22.25 -10.78 -2.06
CA ARG A 77 22.16 -11.56 -0.82
C ARG A 77 20.79 -11.50 -0.17
N GLY A 78 20.57 -12.42 0.77
CA GLY A 78 19.36 -12.49 1.59
C GLY A 78 18.08 -12.56 0.78
N ILE A 79 17.00 -12.04 1.36
CA ILE A 79 15.69 -12.00 0.72
C ILE A 79 15.67 -11.04 -0.48
N ALA A 80 16.46 -9.97 -0.48
CA ALA A 80 16.55 -9.03 -1.58
C ALA A 80 16.96 -9.71 -2.91
N ARG A 81 17.85 -10.71 -2.84
CA ARG A 81 18.18 -11.56 -4.00
C ARG A 81 16.97 -12.30 -4.55
N ASP A 82 16.12 -12.79 -3.66
CA ASP A 82 14.94 -13.54 -4.05
C ASP A 82 13.86 -12.60 -4.62
N PHE A 83 13.75 -11.35 -4.13
CA PHE A 83 12.97 -10.28 -4.80
C PHE A 83 13.48 -10.01 -6.22
N LYS A 84 14.80 -9.81 -6.38
CA LYS A 84 15.40 -9.58 -7.71
C LYS A 84 15.15 -10.74 -8.67
N LYS A 85 15.23 -11.98 -8.20
CA LYS A 85 14.91 -13.18 -9.02
C LYS A 85 13.43 -13.29 -9.37
N THR A 86 12.53 -12.89 -8.46
CA THR A 86 11.09 -13.06 -8.61
C THR A 86 10.45 -11.94 -9.43
N PHE A 87 10.82 -10.69 -9.16
CA PHE A 87 10.19 -9.51 -9.77
C PHE A 87 11.06 -8.85 -10.85
N GLY A 88 12.37 -9.06 -10.83
CA GLY A 88 13.29 -8.54 -11.85
C GLY A 88 13.23 -7.02 -11.99
N LYS A 89 13.23 -6.55 -13.24
CA LYS A 89 12.94 -5.14 -13.60
C LYS A 89 13.82 -4.10 -12.89
N VAL A 90 15.09 -4.43 -12.70
CA VAL A 90 16.05 -3.51 -12.06
C VAL A 90 16.22 -2.21 -12.84
N ASP A 91 16.12 -2.27 -14.17
CA ASP A 91 16.20 -1.05 -14.99
C ASP A 91 14.99 -0.13 -14.76
N GLU A 92 13.77 -0.69 -14.64
CA GLU A 92 12.55 0.06 -14.29
C GLU A 92 12.69 0.72 -12.90
N LEU A 93 13.29 0.02 -11.93
CA LEU A 93 13.59 0.60 -10.61
C LEU A 93 14.57 1.77 -10.69
N LYS A 94 15.63 1.64 -11.49
CA LYS A 94 16.65 2.69 -11.67
C LYS A 94 16.09 3.91 -12.41
N GLU A 95 15.20 3.71 -13.36
CA GLU A 95 14.55 4.78 -14.12
C GLU A 95 13.66 5.68 -13.25
N GLN A 96 13.17 5.17 -12.11
CA GLN A 96 12.43 5.96 -11.12
C GLN A 96 13.30 7.01 -10.42
N LYS A 97 14.63 6.90 -10.50
CA LYS A 97 15.61 7.86 -9.95
C LYS A 97 15.37 8.20 -8.48
N LYS A 98 15.03 7.16 -7.70
CA LYS A 98 14.82 7.27 -6.26
C LYS A 98 16.15 7.28 -5.51
N SER A 99 16.18 8.06 -4.43
CA SER A 99 17.32 8.27 -3.55
C SER A 99 17.13 7.55 -2.21
N VAL A 100 18.21 7.46 -1.43
CA VAL A 100 18.14 6.93 -0.06
C VAL A 100 17.12 7.71 0.78
N GLY A 101 16.32 6.98 1.54
CA GLY A 101 15.19 7.53 2.29
C GLY A 101 13.88 7.60 1.50
N GLU A 102 13.88 7.24 0.22
CA GLU A 102 12.66 7.09 -0.58
C GLU A 102 12.28 5.60 -0.77
N VAL A 103 11.21 5.37 -1.53
CA VAL A 103 10.74 4.05 -1.94
C VAL A 103 10.68 3.96 -3.47
N ALA A 104 11.19 2.86 -4.02
CA ALA A 104 10.98 2.49 -5.41
C ALA A 104 9.92 1.39 -5.50
N VAL A 105 9.04 1.48 -6.49
CA VAL A 105 7.80 0.68 -6.52
C VAL A 105 7.67 -0.04 -7.86
N LEU A 106 7.34 -1.34 -7.81
CA LEU A 106 6.89 -2.09 -8.98
C LEU A 106 5.45 -2.53 -8.78
N LYS A 107 4.66 -2.57 -9.84
CA LYS A 107 3.37 -3.29 -9.81
C LYS A 107 3.65 -4.78 -9.62
N ARG A 108 3.02 -5.43 -8.63
CA ARG A 108 3.28 -6.85 -8.32
C ARG A 108 2.63 -7.78 -9.34
N ASN A 109 1.39 -7.49 -9.71
CA ASN A 109 0.55 -8.28 -10.62
C ASN A 109 -0.60 -7.41 -11.15
N ASP A 110 -1.62 -8.00 -11.77
CA ASP A 110 -2.75 -7.24 -12.32
C ASP A 110 -3.76 -6.73 -11.27
N HIS A 111 -3.66 -7.19 -10.03
CA HIS A 111 -4.44 -6.68 -8.89
C HIS A 111 -3.82 -5.40 -8.31
N ASN A 112 -4.53 -4.79 -7.36
CA ASN A 112 -4.08 -3.57 -6.68
C ASN A 112 -3.03 -3.89 -5.59
N SER A 113 -1.86 -4.39 -6.00
CA SER A 113 -0.74 -4.66 -5.10
C SER A 113 0.61 -4.35 -5.73
N PHE A 114 1.56 -4.01 -4.87
CA PHE A 114 2.87 -3.50 -5.25
C PHE A 114 4.01 -4.26 -4.58
N VAL A 115 5.20 -4.08 -5.13
CA VAL A 115 6.47 -4.50 -4.54
C VAL A 115 7.25 -3.24 -4.18
N TYR A 116 7.35 -2.98 -2.88
CA TYR A 116 8.04 -1.83 -2.31
C TYR A 116 9.50 -2.18 -2.02
N HIS A 117 10.41 -1.38 -2.58
CA HIS A 117 11.84 -1.45 -2.34
C HIS A 117 12.23 -0.20 -1.54
N LEU A 118 12.47 -0.37 -0.24
CA LEU A 118 12.88 0.72 0.65
C LEU A 118 14.38 0.99 0.43
N LEU A 119 14.74 2.19 -0.06
CA LEU A 119 16.13 2.56 -0.29
C LEU A 119 16.73 3.05 1.02
N VAL A 120 17.41 2.17 1.75
CA VAL A 120 17.87 2.46 3.12
C VAL A 120 19.36 2.83 3.21
N ARG A 121 20.09 2.70 2.12
CA ARG A 121 21.53 2.96 2.02
C ARG A 121 21.95 3.15 0.56
N GLU A 122 23.09 3.80 0.35
CA GLU A 122 23.57 4.13 -1.01
C GLU A 122 24.09 2.88 -1.73
N ARG A 123 25.04 2.18 -1.11
CA ARG A 123 25.64 0.96 -1.64
C ARG A 123 25.32 -0.26 -0.81
N TRP A 124 25.41 -1.45 -1.41
CA TRP A 124 25.09 -2.70 -0.71
C TRP A 124 26.05 -3.05 0.44
N TRP A 125 27.20 -2.41 0.55
CA TRP A 125 28.14 -2.59 1.67
C TRP A 125 28.01 -1.52 2.75
N ASP A 126 27.21 -0.48 2.51
CA ASP A 126 26.97 0.58 3.49
C ASP A 126 26.00 0.10 4.57
N GLN A 127 25.99 0.78 5.72
CA GLN A 127 25.01 0.52 6.76
C GLN A 127 23.76 1.38 6.55
N ALA A 128 22.59 0.79 6.81
CA ALA A 128 21.35 1.55 6.94
C ALA A 128 21.33 2.30 8.28
N SER A 129 20.47 3.32 8.39
CA SER A 129 20.26 4.06 9.63
C SER A 129 18.78 4.06 10.04
N LYS A 130 18.50 4.45 11.29
CA LYS A 130 17.12 4.59 11.77
C LYS A 130 16.35 5.62 10.93
N GLU A 131 17.03 6.70 10.56
CA GLU A 131 16.50 7.82 9.81
C GLU A 131 16.14 7.42 8.37
N THR A 132 17.00 6.64 7.70
CA THR A 132 16.71 6.17 6.33
C THR A 132 15.55 5.18 6.31
N TYR A 133 15.43 4.32 7.32
CA TYR A 133 14.26 3.47 7.52
C TYR A 133 13.00 4.30 7.75
N HIS A 134 13.03 5.28 8.67
CA HIS A 134 11.87 6.13 8.94
C HIS A 134 11.40 6.87 7.68
N SER A 135 12.33 7.50 6.95
CA SER A 135 12.00 8.22 5.72
C SER A 135 11.41 7.30 4.65
N SER A 136 12.05 6.16 4.37
CA SER A 136 11.60 5.25 3.31
C SER A 136 10.26 4.59 3.64
N ILE A 137 10.03 4.22 4.91
CA ILE A 137 8.74 3.69 5.38
C ILE A 137 7.65 4.78 5.30
N THR A 138 7.98 6.04 5.58
CA THR A 138 7.03 7.17 5.42
C THR A 138 6.63 7.35 3.96
N ALA A 139 7.60 7.34 3.04
CA ALA A 139 7.33 7.41 1.60
C ALA A 139 6.48 6.22 1.11
N MET A 140 6.74 5.01 1.63
CA MET A 140 5.91 3.83 1.37
C MET A 140 4.47 4.02 1.87
N LYS A 141 4.27 4.56 3.07
CA LYS A 141 2.94 4.84 3.63
C LYS A 141 2.15 5.80 2.74
N GLU A 142 2.77 6.88 2.28
CA GLU A 142 2.14 7.85 1.36
C GLU A 142 1.65 7.14 0.09
N HIS A 143 2.52 6.36 -0.55
CA HIS A 143 2.12 5.57 -1.72
C HIS A 143 0.99 4.58 -1.41
N CYS A 144 1.01 3.93 -0.23
CA CYS A 144 -0.06 3.01 0.16
C CYS A 144 -1.41 3.72 0.26
N ILE A 145 -1.45 4.90 0.88
CA ILE A 145 -2.69 5.69 1.04
C ILE A 145 -3.21 6.13 -0.33
N ASP A 146 -2.33 6.68 -1.17
CA ASP A 146 -2.70 7.20 -2.49
C ASP A 146 -3.26 6.11 -3.43
N ASN A 147 -2.84 4.86 -3.22
CA ASN A 147 -3.24 3.72 -4.04
C ASN A 147 -4.24 2.78 -3.33
N GLY A 148 -4.76 3.15 -2.15
CA GLY A 148 -5.73 2.35 -1.42
C GLY A 148 -5.24 0.96 -1.01
N ILE A 149 -3.94 0.84 -0.68
CA ILE A 149 -3.35 -0.39 -0.17
C ILE A 149 -3.72 -0.56 1.30
N THR A 150 -4.24 -1.74 1.64
CA THR A 150 -4.72 -2.07 2.98
C THR A 150 -3.87 -3.13 3.69
N GLU A 151 -3.04 -3.87 2.96
CA GLU A 151 -2.24 -4.95 3.55
C GLU A 151 -0.80 -5.00 2.98
N LEU A 152 0.16 -5.12 3.90
CA LEU A 152 1.58 -5.30 3.63
C LEU A 152 2.08 -6.62 4.22
N ALA A 153 2.85 -7.38 3.46
CA ALA A 153 3.65 -8.49 3.95
C ALA A 153 5.13 -8.10 3.95
N VAL A 154 5.75 -8.20 5.12
CA VAL A 154 7.14 -7.78 5.34
C VAL A 154 7.95 -8.93 5.94
N PRO A 155 9.22 -9.11 5.53
CA PRO A 155 10.15 -9.86 6.38
C PRO A 155 10.47 -9.01 7.62
N ARG A 156 11.26 -9.54 8.56
CA ARG A 156 11.89 -8.70 9.59
C ARG A 156 12.89 -7.72 8.96
N LEU A 157 12.41 -6.56 8.53
CA LEU A 157 13.19 -5.45 7.97
C LEU A 157 14.30 -5.02 8.93
N GLY A 158 15.39 -4.48 8.39
CA GLY A 158 16.55 -4.03 9.16
C GLY A 158 17.39 -5.16 9.78
N THR A 159 16.91 -6.41 9.77
CA THR A 159 17.69 -7.53 10.28
C THR A 159 18.61 -8.13 9.22
N GLY A 160 19.64 -8.86 9.65
CA GLY A 160 20.60 -9.47 8.74
C GLY A 160 21.70 -8.50 8.32
N ASP A 161 21.74 -8.14 7.04
CA ASP A 161 22.82 -7.33 6.46
C ASP A 161 22.86 -5.89 7.00
N ASP A 162 21.71 -5.36 7.42
CA ASP A 162 21.61 -4.02 8.00
C ASP A 162 21.93 -4.00 9.51
N GLY A 163 21.97 -5.17 10.18
CA GLY A 163 22.37 -5.28 11.59
C GLY A 163 21.47 -4.58 12.62
N MET A 164 20.28 -4.11 12.24
CA MET A 164 19.37 -3.37 13.11
C MET A 164 18.57 -4.30 14.02
N ASN A 165 18.14 -3.77 15.16
CA ASN A 165 17.16 -4.45 16.01
C ASN A 165 15.76 -4.29 15.39
N TRP A 166 15.08 -5.42 15.17
CA TRP A 166 13.69 -5.45 14.70
C TRP A 166 12.77 -4.61 15.56
N ASP A 167 12.93 -4.58 16.88
CA ASP A 167 12.05 -3.82 17.77
C ASP A 167 12.06 -2.32 17.45
N VAL A 168 13.22 -1.80 17.03
CA VAL A 168 13.37 -0.40 16.58
C VAL A 168 12.63 -0.17 15.26
N ILE A 169 12.71 -1.11 14.32
CA ILE A 169 12.02 -1.00 13.03
C ILE A 169 10.51 -1.17 13.20
N LYS A 170 10.08 -2.06 14.09
CA LYS A 170 8.68 -2.27 14.45
C LYS A 170 8.09 -1.00 15.06
N GLU A 171 8.82 -0.33 15.95
CA GLU A 171 8.39 0.96 16.52
C GLU A 171 8.19 2.02 15.42
N ILE A 172 9.11 2.09 14.43
CA ILE A 172 8.95 3.00 13.28
C ILE A 172 7.71 2.65 12.46
N LEU A 173 7.48 1.36 12.18
CA LEU A 173 6.30 0.91 11.44
C LEU A 173 5.02 1.28 12.19
N ASP A 174 4.96 1.02 13.50
CA ASP A 174 3.81 1.37 14.35
C ASP A 174 3.56 2.88 14.31
N GLN A 175 4.59 3.71 14.51
CA GLN A 175 4.48 5.16 14.49
C GLN A 175 4.02 5.71 13.13
N VAL A 176 4.59 5.19 12.03
CA VAL A 176 4.31 5.71 10.69
C VAL A 176 2.92 5.28 10.20
N PHE A 177 2.49 4.05 10.51
CA PHE A 177 1.21 3.51 10.06
C PHE A 177 0.06 3.70 11.07
N ASP A 178 0.30 4.35 12.21
CA ASP A 178 -0.74 4.65 13.18
C ASP A 178 -1.92 5.39 12.53
N GLY A 179 -3.13 4.96 12.87
CA GLY A 179 -4.38 5.53 12.36
C GLY A 179 -4.65 5.36 10.85
N THR A 180 -3.79 4.66 10.09
CA THR A 180 -4.00 4.43 8.64
C THR A 180 -4.97 3.30 8.34
N GLY A 181 -5.15 2.35 9.27
CA GLY A 181 -5.93 1.13 9.07
C GLY A 181 -5.26 0.09 8.15
N ILE A 182 -3.99 0.30 7.78
CA ILE A 182 -3.20 -0.65 7.00
C ILE A 182 -2.66 -1.74 7.93
N THR A 183 -2.88 -3.00 7.57
CA THR A 183 -2.39 -4.16 8.32
C THR A 183 -1.01 -4.57 7.81
N ILE A 184 -0.08 -4.83 8.73
CA ILE A 184 1.27 -5.30 8.41
C ILE A 184 1.49 -6.70 8.99
N LYS A 185 1.78 -7.67 8.11
CA LYS A 185 2.13 -9.04 8.49
C LYS A 185 3.64 -9.22 8.39
N ALA A 186 4.30 -9.27 9.54
CA ALA A 186 5.75 -9.45 9.65
C ALA A 186 6.11 -10.92 9.87
N TYR A 187 6.88 -11.52 8.95
CA TYR A 187 7.25 -12.94 9.05
C TYR A 187 8.62 -13.13 9.71
N THR A 188 8.65 -13.96 10.76
CA THR A 188 9.84 -14.24 11.58
C THR A 188 10.04 -15.74 11.82
N THR A 189 11.30 -16.18 11.81
CA THR A 189 11.69 -17.55 12.21
C THR A 189 11.95 -17.71 13.70
N ARG A 190 12.05 -16.60 14.44
CA ARG A 190 12.22 -16.59 15.90
C ARG A 190 10.86 -16.62 16.58
#